data_AF-A0A535CJH5-F1
#
_entry.id   AF-A0A535CJH5-F1
#
_cell.length_a   1.000
_cell.length_b   1.000
_cell.length_c   1.000
_cell.angle_alpha   90.00
_cell.angle_beta   90.00
_cell.angle_gamma   90.00
#
_symmetry.space_group_name_H-M   'P 1'
#
loop_
_entity.id
_entity.type
_entity.pdbx_description
1 polymer ?
#
loop_
_entity_poly.entity_id
_entity_poly.type
_entity_poly.pdbx_seq_one_letter_code
_entity_poly.pdbx_strand_id
1 'polypeptide(L)'
;MAAAENHCYLLAADRVGTEQGTRFMGRSILLDYDGVRLATGSDTEEEVIFGDIDSDAARKLRVEGLDTIADRRPGLYRRLLSPGADRLHPPGANLFSGDVE
;
A
#
# COMPACT_ATOMS: atom_id res chain seq x y z
N MET A 1 -1.08 -0.22 -5.81
CA MET A 1 -1.58 0.50 -4.61
C MET A 1 -1.92 -0.54 -3.55
N ALA A 2 -1.51 -0.31 -2.29
CA ALA A 2 -1.64 -1.31 -1.21
C ALA A 2 -3.09 -1.82 -0.97
N ALA A 3 -4.12 -1.00 -1.18
CA ALA A 3 -5.52 -1.40 -1.01
C ALA A 3 -5.95 -2.48 -2.03
N ALA A 4 -5.86 -2.17 -3.33
CA ALA A 4 -6.24 -3.07 -4.43
C ALA A 4 -5.44 -4.39 -4.43
N GLU A 5 -4.13 -4.33 -4.14
CA GLU A 5 -3.26 -5.53 -4.11
C GLU A 5 -3.55 -6.48 -2.93
N ASN A 6 -4.29 -6.01 -1.93
CA ASN A 6 -4.61 -6.78 -0.72
C ASN A 6 -6.12 -6.99 -0.54
N HIS A 7 -6.95 -6.50 -1.46
CA HIS A 7 -8.41 -6.58 -1.40
C HIS A 7 -8.94 -6.05 -0.07
N CYS A 8 -8.48 -4.88 0.37
CA CYS A 8 -8.86 -4.27 1.63
C CYS A 8 -9.11 -2.77 1.53
N TYR A 9 -10.03 -2.27 2.36
CA TYR A 9 -10.13 -0.84 2.61
C TYR A 9 -8.88 -0.34 3.33
N LEU A 10 -8.42 0.86 2.98
CA LEU A 10 -7.24 1.47 3.57
C LEU A 10 -7.56 2.87 4.08
N LEU A 11 -7.38 3.10 5.37
CA LEU A 11 -7.41 4.42 5.99
C LEU A 11 -6.00 4.77 6.47
N ALA A 12 -5.44 5.86 5.94
CA ALA A 12 -4.19 6.43 6.42
C ALA A 12 -4.45 7.84 6.94
N ALA A 13 -4.10 8.11 8.19
CA ALA A 13 -4.20 9.42 8.81
C ALA A 13 -2.84 10.12 8.81
N ASP A 14 -2.84 11.40 8.47
CA ASP A 14 -1.66 12.27 8.57
C ASP A 14 -2.01 13.56 9.35
N ARG A 15 -0.97 14.22 9.85
CA ARG A 15 -1.05 15.50 10.55
C ARG A 15 -1.07 16.66 9.55
N VAL A 16 -1.58 17.81 9.97
CA VAL A 16 -1.42 19.10 9.27
C VAL A 16 -0.62 20.07 10.15
N GLY A 17 -0.09 21.14 9.54
CA GLY A 17 0.65 22.19 10.24
C GLY A 17 2.15 21.89 10.41
N THR A 18 2.78 22.59 11.37
CA THR A 18 4.22 22.50 11.61
C THR A 18 4.49 22.17 13.08
N GLU A 19 5.25 21.11 13.33
CA GLU A 19 5.71 20.72 14.67
C GLU A 19 7.24 20.66 14.66
N GLN A 20 7.88 21.38 15.60
CA GLN A 20 9.35 21.39 15.74
C GLN A 20 10.10 21.68 14.41
N GLY A 21 9.55 22.57 13.58
CA GLY A 21 10.12 22.95 12.28
C GLY A 21 9.88 21.96 11.15
N THR A 22 9.18 20.85 11.39
CA THR A 22 8.75 19.90 10.35
C THR A 22 7.31 20.18 9.96
N ARG A 23 7.08 20.40 8.66
CA ARG A 23 5.74 20.60 8.10
C ARG A 23 5.13 19.26 7.68
N PHE A 24 3.93 18.98 8.17
CA PHE A 24 3.14 17.83 7.74
C PHE A 24 2.22 18.19 6.57
N MET A 25 1.92 17.20 5.73
CA MET A 25 1.26 17.41 4.44
C MET A 25 -0.25 17.15 4.50
N GLY A 26 -0.77 16.66 5.61
CA GLY A 26 -2.16 16.25 5.75
C GLY A 26 -2.53 15.18 4.72
N ARG A 27 -3.69 15.34 4.09
CA ARG A 27 -4.19 14.41 3.06
C ARG A 27 -4.36 12.99 3.57
N SER A 28 -4.85 12.88 4.81
CA SER A 28 -5.47 11.65 5.30
C SER A 28 -6.39 11.09 4.21
N ILE A 29 -6.37 9.78 3.98
CA ILE A 29 -7.03 9.18 2.83
C ILE A 29 -7.76 7.90 3.22
N LEU A 30 -8.97 7.76 2.71
CA LEU A 30 -9.75 6.53 2.74
C LEU A 30 -9.86 5.98 1.32
N LEU A 31 -9.37 4.77 1.10
CA LEU A 31 -9.49 4.02 -0.14
C LEU A 31 -10.43 2.82 0.06
N ASP A 32 -11.18 2.48 -0.97
CA ASP A 32 -11.89 1.21 -1.06
C ASP A 32 -10.95 0.05 -1.41
N TYR A 33 -11.51 -1.16 -1.43
CA TYR A 33 -10.78 -2.40 -1.72
C TYR A 33 -10.31 -2.54 -3.17
N ASP A 34 -10.76 -1.69 -4.09
CA ASP A 34 -10.29 -1.62 -5.49
C ASP A 34 -9.28 -0.46 -5.69
N GLY A 35 -8.93 0.23 -4.60
CA GLY A 35 -8.00 1.35 -4.60
C GLY A 35 -8.62 2.68 -5.02
N VAL A 36 -9.95 2.76 -5.13
CA VAL A 36 -10.67 4.00 -5.38
C VAL A 36 -10.68 4.85 -4.10
N ARG A 37 -10.37 6.13 -4.24
CA ARG A 37 -10.44 7.06 -3.12
C ARG A 37 -11.89 7.42 -2.80
N LEU A 38 -12.31 7.08 -1.58
CA LEU A 38 -13.63 7.41 -1.03
C LEU A 38 -13.63 8.78 -0.35
N ALA A 39 -12.56 9.12 0.35
CA ALA A 39 -12.41 10.42 1.01
C ALA A 39 -10.94 10.85 1.10
N THR A 40 -10.70 12.16 1.14
CA THR A 40 -9.40 12.77 1.40
C THR A 40 -9.60 13.95 2.35
N GLY A 41 -8.77 14.05 3.38
CA GLY A 41 -8.73 15.20 4.26
C GLY A 41 -7.88 16.33 3.69
N SER A 42 -8.00 17.50 4.30
CA SER A 42 -7.27 18.71 3.97
C SER A 42 -5.75 18.53 4.06
N ASP A 43 -5.01 19.34 3.30
CA ASP A 43 -3.56 19.46 3.40
C ASP A 43 -3.10 20.62 4.30
N THR A 44 -4.05 21.40 4.84
CA THR A 44 -3.76 22.53 5.73
C THR A 44 -4.57 22.56 7.01
N GLU A 45 -5.79 22.03 7.02
CA GLU A 45 -6.72 22.16 8.14
C GLU A 45 -6.93 20.84 8.88
N GLU A 46 -7.20 20.93 10.20
CA GLU A 46 -7.64 19.79 10.97
C GLU A 46 -9.02 19.32 10.48
N GLU A 47 -9.13 18.06 10.10
CA GLU A 47 -10.34 17.51 9.50
C GLU A 47 -10.56 16.07 9.90
N VAL A 48 -11.83 15.69 10.05
CA VAL A 48 -12.25 14.30 10.20
C VAL A 48 -12.91 13.87 8.89
N ILE A 49 -12.37 12.81 8.28
CA ILE A 49 -12.98 12.14 7.14
C ILE A 49 -13.73 10.88 7.59
N PHE A 50 -14.80 10.56 6.88
CA PHE A 50 -15.68 9.42 7.18
C PHE A 50 -15.99 8.66 5.89
N GLY A 51 -16.32 7.39 6.01
CA GLY A 51 -16.84 6.59 4.92
C GLY A 51 -17.33 5.24 5.40
N ASP A 52 -18.31 4.69 4.69
CA ASP A 52 -18.86 3.38 4.96
C ASP A 52 -18.00 2.28 4.34
N ILE A 53 -17.90 1.15 5.03
CA ILE A 53 -17.16 -0.02 4.54
C ILE A 53 -18.07 -1.23 4.48
N ASP A 54 -17.95 -1.99 3.38
CA ASP A 54 -18.56 -3.31 3.24
C ASP A 54 -17.45 -4.37 3.10
N SER A 55 -17.13 -5.01 4.23
CA SER A 55 -16.10 -6.04 4.26
C SER A 55 -16.43 -7.28 3.40
N ASP A 56 -17.71 -7.56 3.13
CA ASP A 56 -18.10 -8.67 2.27
C ASP A 56 -17.84 -8.36 0.80
N ALA A 57 -18.02 -7.11 0.39
CA ALA A 57 -17.71 -6.68 -0.97
C ALA A 57 -16.20 -6.84 -1.27
N ALA A 58 -15.33 -6.47 -0.33
CA ALA A 58 -13.88 -6.65 -0.45
C ALA A 58 -13.48 -8.14 -0.63
N ARG A 59 -14.07 -9.05 0.15
CA ARG A 59 -13.82 -10.50 0.05
C ARG A 59 -14.27 -11.09 -1.28
N LYS A 60 -15.27 -10.49 -1.92
CA LYS A 60 -15.87 -10.96 -3.18
C LYS A 60 -15.19 -10.36 -4.42
N LEU A 61 -14.25 -9.43 -4.25
CA LEU A 61 -13.53 -8.82 -5.37
C LEU A 61 -12.86 -9.91 -6.21
N ARG A 62 -13.16 -9.89 -7.51
CA ARG A 62 -12.56 -10.74 -8.53
C ARG A 62 -11.99 -9.82 -9.61
N VAL A 63 -10.68 -9.86 -9.78
CA VAL A 63 -10.03 -9.20 -10.92
C VAL A 63 -9.85 -10.25 -12.00
N GLU A 64 -10.43 -10.01 -13.18
CA GLU A 64 -10.36 -10.99 -14.27
C GLU A 64 -8.89 -11.25 -14.66
N GLY A 65 -8.48 -12.52 -14.65
CA GLY A 65 -7.12 -12.92 -15.01
C GLY A 65 -6.04 -12.61 -13.97
N LEU A 66 -6.40 -12.14 -12.77
CA LEU A 66 -5.44 -11.82 -11.70
C LEU A 66 -6.02 -12.13 -10.32
N ASP A 67 -5.42 -13.05 -9.58
CA ASP A 67 -5.77 -13.29 -8.17
C ASP A 67 -4.58 -12.92 -7.29
N THR A 68 -4.47 -11.63 -6.95
CA THR A 68 -3.30 -11.09 -6.22
C THR A 68 -3.05 -11.73 -4.85
N ILE A 69 -4.03 -12.46 -4.31
CA ILE A 69 -3.91 -13.21 -3.07
C ILE A 69 -3.49 -14.65 -3.36
N ALA A 70 -4.19 -15.36 -4.24
CA ALA A 70 -3.89 -16.75 -4.57
C ALA A 70 -2.57 -16.91 -5.35
N ASP A 71 -2.20 -15.92 -6.16
CA ASP A 71 -0.98 -15.91 -6.96
C ASP A 71 0.28 -15.62 -6.12
N ARG A 72 0.13 -15.30 -4.82
CA ARG A 72 1.29 -15.09 -3.95
C ARG A 72 2.13 -16.35 -3.84
N ARG A 73 3.45 -16.19 -3.99
CA ARG A 73 4.43 -17.27 -3.83
C ARG A 73 5.39 -16.94 -2.69
N PRO A 74 4.98 -17.10 -1.41
CA PRO A 74 5.81 -16.72 -0.25
C PRO A 74 7.23 -17.28 -0.28
N GLY A 75 7.44 -18.46 -0.86
CA GLY A 75 8.76 -19.06 -1.03
C GLY A 75 9.73 -18.21 -1.86
N LEU A 76 9.24 -17.43 -2.82
CA LEU A 76 10.04 -16.53 -3.66
C LEU A 76 10.41 -15.22 -2.93
N TYR A 77 9.66 -14.84 -1.89
CA TYR A 77 9.87 -13.60 -1.15
C TYR A 77 10.95 -13.73 -0.07
N ARG A 78 11.55 -14.92 0.11
CA ARG A 78 12.57 -15.16 1.14
C ARG A 78 13.68 -14.12 1.14
N ARG A 79 14.12 -13.65 -0.04
CA ARG A 79 15.17 -12.63 -0.15
C ARG A 79 14.75 -11.28 0.45
N LEU A 80 13.48 -10.89 0.32
CA LEU A 80 12.94 -9.65 0.91
C LEU A 80 12.96 -9.69 2.45
N LEU A 81 12.94 -10.89 3.02
CA LEU A 81 12.99 -11.10 4.47
C LEU A 81 14.42 -11.18 5.03
N SER A 82 15.44 -11.22 4.16
CA SER A 82 16.84 -11.26 4.58
C SER A 82 17.33 -9.89 5.04
N PRO A 83 17.99 -9.77 6.20
CA PRO A 83 18.55 -8.51 6.68
C PRO A 83 19.49 -7.85 5.66
N GLY A 84 19.28 -6.56 5.36
CA GLY A 84 20.17 -5.77 4.49
C GLY A 84 20.03 -6.01 2.99
N ALA A 85 19.06 -6.82 2.54
CA ALA A 85 18.79 -7.06 1.13
C ALA A 85 18.27 -5.81 0.36
N ASP A 86 17.78 -4.81 1.09
CA ASP A 86 17.25 -3.53 0.59
C ASP A 86 18.31 -2.42 0.45
N ARG A 87 19.47 -2.57 1.12
CA ARG A 87 20.49 -1.50 1.20
C ARG A 87 21.78 -1.79 0.44
N LEU A 88 21.88 -2.94 -0.21
CA LEU A 88 23.04 -3.30 -1.01
C LEU A 88 22.68 -3.42 -2.49
N HIS A 89 22.58 -2.27 -3.16
CA HIS A 89 22.99 -2.20 -4.56
C HIS A 89 24.11 -1.16 -4.71
N PRO A 90 25.38 -1.58 -4.67
CA PRO A 90 26.49 -0.73 -5.10
C PRO A 90 26.42 -0.51 -6.63
N PRO A 91 27.07 0.54 -7.17
CA PRO A 91 27.19 0.75 -8.61
C PRO A 91 27.86 -0.47 -9.26
N GLY A 92 27.11 -1.25 -10.07
CA GLY A 92 27.62 -2.41 -10.84
C GLY A 92 26.96 -3.78 -10.57
N ALA A 93 25.84 -3.86 -9.85
CA ALA A 93 25.18 -5.15 -9.59
C ALA A 93 24.53 -5.76 -10.84
N ASN A 94 24.91 -7.01 -11.19
CA ASN A 94 24.17 -7.84 -12.15
C ASN A 94 22.94 -8.47 -11.50
N LEU A 95 21.78 -8.24 -12.09
CA LEU A 95 20.49 -8.76 -11.65
C LEU A 95 20.30 -10.17 -12.21
N PHE A 96 20.24 -11.18 -11.35
CA PHE A 96 19.78 -12.51 -11.75
C PHE A 96 18.24 -12.50 -11.80
N SER A 97 17.67 -12.46 -13.01
CA SER A 97 16.27 -12.80 -13.25
C SER A 97 16.14 -14.31 -13.09
N GLY A 98 15.79 -14.75 -11.89
CA GLY A 98 15.59 -16.16 -11.60
C GLY A 98 14.29 -16.66 -12.20
N ASP A 99 14.34 -17.16 -13.43
CA ASP A 99 13.56 -18.33 -13.87
C ASP A 99 14.58 -19.37 -14.35
N VAL A 100 14.65 -20.52 -13.67
CA VAL A 100 14.85 -21.94 -14.11
C VAL A 100 15.06 -22.71 -12.78
N GLU A 101 14.30 -23.72 -12.37
CA GLU A 101 13.64 -24.83 -13.09
C GLU A 101 12.10 -24.86 -12.97
#